data_AF-A0A659SFR6-F1
#
_entry.id   AF-A0A659SFR6-F1
#
_cell.length_a   1.000
_cell.length_b   1.000
_cell.length_c   1.000
_cell.angle_alpha   90.00
_cell.angle_beta   90.00
_cell.angle_gamma   90.00
#
_symmetry.space_group_name_H-M   'P 1'
#
loop_
_entity.id
_entity.type
_entity.pdbx_description
1 polymer ?
#
loop_
_entity_poly.entity_id
_entity_poly.type
_entity_poly.pdbx_seq_one_letter_code
_entity_poly.pdbx_strand_id
1 'polypeptide(L)'
;MNAGDAVVLDAGTTMMELAKCLTHLPLRVITVDLHIALFLAEFRQIEVTIVGGRIDDSSQSCIGEHGRKLLRSVYPNIAFMSCNSWGVKTGVTTPTEDKAGLKQEIIANAQRKVLLADSSKYGAHSLFNVVPLERFNDVITDVNLPPSAQVELKGRAFALTLVQPE
;
A
#
# COMPACT_ATOMS: atom_id res chain seq x y z
N MET A 1 3.13 -14.77 3.73
CA MET A 1 1.66 -14.87 3.72
C MET A 1 1.31 -16.33 3.73
N ASN A 2 0.28 -16.69 4.46
CA ASN A 2 -0.22 -18.03 4.62
C ASN A 2 -1.66 -18.12 4.08
N ALA A 3 -2.12 -19.34 3.84
CA ALA A 3 -3.52 -19.60 3.53
C ALA A 3 -4.44 -19.04 4.63
N GLY A 4 -5.47 -18.28 4.24
CA GLY A 4 -6.46 -17.67 5.14
C GLY A 4 -6.08 -16.29 5.70
N ASP A 5 -4.87 -15.79 5.42
CA ASP A 5 -4.43 -14.45 5.83
C ASP A 5 -5.39 -13.38 5.28
N ALA A 6 -5.67 -12.38 6.12
CA ALA A 6 -6.33 -11.15 5.72
C ALA A 6 -5.30 -10.13 5.21
N VAL A 7 -5.50 -9.63 3.99
CA VAL A 7 -4.59 -8.74 3.28
C VAL A 7 -5.33 -7.46 2.91
N VAL A 8 -4.78 -6.29 3.26
CA VAL A 8 -5.27 -5.01 2.72
C VAL A 8 -4.34 -4.55 1.60
N LEU A 9 -4.93 -4.24 0.43
CA LEU A 9 -4.23 -3.68 -0.72
C LEU A 9 -4.71 -2.25 -0.99
N ASP A 10 -3.77 -1.32 -0.97
CA ASP A 10 -3.95 0.04 -1.46
C ASP A 10 -4.16 0.07 -2.99
N ALA A 11 -4.38 1.25 -3.55
CA ALA A 11 -4.59 1.44 -4.98
C ALA A 11 -3.30 1.61 -5.79
N GLY A 12 -3.42 1.39 -7.09
CA GLY A 12 -2.39 1.74 -8.08
C GLY A 12 -1.76 0.54 -8.78
N THR A 13 -1.01 0.85 -9.84
CA THR A 13 -0.43 -0.15 -10.76
C THR A 13 0.52 -1.11 -10.06
N THR A 14 1.36 -0.64 -9.14
CA THR A 14 2.24 -1.50 -8.33
C THR A 14 1.44 -2.50 -7.49
N MET A 15 0.26 -2.11 -6.99
CA MET A 15 -0.60 -3.00 -6.22
C MET A 15 -1.34 -3.99 -7.11
N MET A 16 -1.67 -3.60 -8.34
CA MET A 16 -2.19 -4.54 -9.35
C MET A 16 -1.17 -5.62 -9.69
N GLU A 17 0.11 -5.27 -9.90
CA GLU A 17 1.15 -6.29 -10.14
C GLU A 17 1.32 -7.22 -8.94
N LEU A 18 1.31 -6.68 -7.71
CA LEU A 18 1.28 -7.53 -6.52
C LEU A 18 0.07 -8.47 -6.52
N ALA A 19 -1.14 -7.97 -6.81
CA ALA A 19 -2.36 -8.76 -6.82
C ALA A 19 -2.27 -9.96 -7.78
N LYS A 20 -1.65 -9.80 -8.96
CA LYS A 20 -1.41 -10.91 -9.91
C LYS A 20 -0.55 -12.01 -9.31
N CYS A 21 0.45 -11.66 -8.51
CA CYS A 21 1.31 -12.63 -7.81
C CYS A 21 0.58 -13.40 -6.69
N LEU A 22 -0.55 -12.88 -6.18
CA LEU A 22 -1.29 -13.48 -5.07
C LEU A 22 -2.34 -14.52 -5.50
N THR A 23 -2.62 -14.62 -6.80
CA THR A 23 -3.76 -15.38 -7.35
C THR A 23 -3.78 -16.86 -6.98
N HIS A 24 -2.64 -17.47 -6.66
CA HIS A 24 -2.54 -18.88 -6.30
C HIS A 24 -2.78 -19.16 -4.80
N LEU A 25 -2.89 -18.13 -3.96
CA LEU A 25 -3.07 -18.27 -2.51
C LEU A 25 -4.54 -18.08 -2.12
N PRO A 26 -5.06 -18.88 -1.16
CA PRO A 26 -6.37 -18.62 -0.58
C PRO A 26 -6.28 -17.49 0.45
N LEU A 27 -6.82 -16.31 0.13
CA LEU A 27 -6.67 -15.08 0.91
C LEU A 27 -8.01 -14.38 1.13
N ARG A 28 -8.10 -13.55 2.17
CA ARG A 28 -9.17 -12.57 2.36
C ARG A 28 -8.63 -11.19 2.04
N VAL A 29 -8.92 -10.68 0.85
CA VAL A 29 -8.37 -9.40 0.36
C VAL A 29 -9.39 -8.28 0.55
N ILE A 30 -8.96 -7.22 1.21
CA ILE A 30 -9.67 -5.95 1.27
C ILE A 30 -8.90 -4.96 0.40
N THR A 31 -9.55 -4.31 -0.57
CA THR A 31 -8.88 -3.30 -1.40
C THR A 31 -9.74 -2.06 -1.61
N VAL A 32 -9.08 -0.93 -1.85
CA VAL A 32 -9.71 0.33 -2.22
C VAL A 32 -9.79 0.53 -3.73
N ASP A 33 -9.17 -0.34 -4.53
CA ASP A 33 -9.02 -0.18 -5.97
C ASP A 33 -10.03 -1.04 -6.73
N LEU A 34 -10.81 -0.42 -7.63
CA LEU A 34 -11.85 -1.11 -8.39
C LEU A 34 -11.26 -2.18 -9.31
N HIS A 35 -10.11 -1.91 -9.93
CA HIS A 35 -9.49 -2.86 -10.85
C HIS A 35 -8.97 -4.07 -10.10
N ILE A 36 -8.32 -3.87 -8.96
CA ILE A 36 -7.82 -4.98 -8.12
C ILE A 36 -8.98 -5.82 -7.62
N ALA A 37 -10.06 -5.18 -7.16
CA ALA A 37 -11.24 -5.89 -6.68
C ALA A 37 -11.86 -6.78 -7.76
N LEU A 38 -12.08 -6.23 -8.96
CA LEU A 38 -12.65 -6.97 -10.09
C LEU A 38 -11.74 -8.11 -10.55
N PHE A 39 -10.43 -7.85 -10.67
CA PHE A 39 -9.46 -8.86 -11.07
C PHE A 39 -9.42 -10.03 -10.08
N LEU A 40 -9.28 -9.75 -8.78
CA LEU A 40 -9.18 -10.80 -7.77
C LEU A 40 -10.51 -11.57 -7.58
N ALA A 41 -11.65 -10.96 -7.89
CA ALA A 41 -12.95 -11.62 -7.82
C ALA A 41 -13.11 -12.79 -8.83
N GLU A 42 -12.25 -12.87 -9.85
CA GLU A 42 -12.23 -14.01 -10.79
C GLU A 42 -11.64 -15.29 -10.17
N PHE A 43 -10.97 -15.19 -9.02
CA PHE A 43 -10.27 -16.30 -8.36
C PHE A 43 -11.06 -16.80 -7.14
N ARG A 44 -11.68 -17.98 -7.27
CA ARG A 44 -12.59 -18.54 -6.23
C ARG A 44 -11.96 -18.75 -4.86
N GLN A 45 -10.65 -18.94 -4.79
CA GLN A 45 -9.91 -19.09 -3.53
C GLN A 45 -9.67 -17.76 -2.80
N ILE A 46 -9.92 -16.62 -3.43
CA ILE A 46 -9.76 -15.30 -2.84
C ILE A 46 -11.14 -14.72 -2.51
N GLU A 47 -11.38 -14.47 -1.23
CA GLU A 47 -12.51 -13.67 -0.78
C GLU A 47 -12.15 -12.19 -0.94
N VAL A 48 -12.94 -11.45 -1.71
CA VAL A 48 -12.65 -10.03 -2.00
C VAL A 48 -13.71 -9.13 -1.35
N THR A 49 -13.24 -8.16 -0.58
CA THR A 49 -14.03 -7.03 -0.09
C THR A 49 -13.48 -5.75 -0.69
N ILE A 50 -14.32 -4.99 -1.40
CA ILE A 50 -13.95 -3.63 -1.79
C ILE A 50 -14.41 -2.64 -0.72
N VAL A 51 -13.52 -1.72 -0.38
CA VAL A 51 -13.83 -0.57 0.47
C VAL A 51 -14.81 0.31 -0.32
N GLY A 52 -16.07 0.41 0.11
CA GLY A 52 -17.07 1.26 -0.56
C GLY A 52 -16.81 2.76 -0.37
N GLY A 53 -17.52 3.60 -1.12
CA GLY A 53 -17.42 5.06 -1.00
C GLY A 53 -17.55 5.78 -2.34
N ARG A 54 -17.09 7.04 -2.39
CA ARG A 54 -17.02 7.82 -3.64
C ARG A 54 -15.83 7.32 -4.45
N ILE A 55 -15.99 7.20 -5.77
CA ILE A 55 -14.89 6.84 -6.67
C ILE A 55 -14.08 8.10 -6.99
N ASP A 56 -12.76 8.02 -6.84
CA ASP A 56 -11.81 9.02 -7.31
C ASP A 56 -11.52 8.80 -8.81
N ASP A 57 -11.96 9.72 -9.66
CA ASP A 57 -11.83 9.58 -11.12
C ASP A 57 -10.38 9.34 -11.58
N SER A 58 -9.42 9.97 -10.90
CA SER A 58 -8.00 9.91 -11.28
C SER A 58 -7.34 8.55 -11.04
N SER A 59 -7.81 7.80 -10.04
CA SER A 59 -7.21 6.53 -9.62
C SER A 59 -8.15 5.34 -9.72
N GLN A 60 -9.44 5.57 -10.01
CA GLN A 60 -10.49 4.55 -9.99
C GLN A 60 -10.49 3.76 -8.66
N SER A 61 -10.28 4.48 -7.57
CA SER A 61 -10.26 3.94 -6.22
C SER A 61 -11.32 4.60 -5.34
N CYS A 62 -11.81 3.88 -4.35
CA CYS A 62 -12.79 4.37 -3.41
C CYS A 62 -12.12 5.24 -2.34
N ILE A 63 -12.67 6.44 -2.15
CA ILE A 63 -12.22 7.44 -1.19
C ILE A 63 -13.36 7.92 -0.28
N GLY A 64 -12.96 8.62 0.79
CA GLY A 64 -13.88 9.25 1.73
C GLY A 64 -14.15 8.41 2.99
N GLU A 65 -14.97 8.97 3.88
CA GLU A 65 -15.13 8.48 5.25
C GLU A 65 -15.80 7.10 5.36
N HIS A 66 -16.66 6.72 4.41
CA HIS A 66 -17.31 5.41 4.44
C HIS A 66 -16.27 4.27 4.43
N GLY A 67 -15.30 4.38 3.51
CA GLY A 67 -14.22 3.41 3.40
C GLY A 67 -13.28 3.41 4.60
N ARG A 68 -12.96 4.60 5.12
CA ARG A 68 -12.13 4.77 6.32
C ARG A 68 -12.75 4.10 7.55
N LYS A 69 -14.08 4.18 7.72
CA LYS A 69 -14.79 3.52 8.82
C LYS A 69 -14.64 2.00 8.79
N LEU A 70 -14.73 1.39 7.61
CA LEU A 70 -14.47 -0.05 7.45
C LEU A 70 -13.02 -0.38 7.82
N LEU A 71 -12.05 0.40 7.34
CA LEU A 71 -10.64 0.14 7.61
C LEU A 71 -10.28 0.25 9.10
N ARG A 72 -10.95 1.15 9.85
CA ARG A 72 -10.77 1.25 11.31
C ARG A 72 -11.25 0.02 12.09
N SER A 73 -12.15 -0.79 11.54
CA SER A 73 -12.73 -1.95 12.21
C SER A 73 -12.11 -3.30 11.78
N VAL A 74 -11.11 -3.29 10.91
CA VAL A 74 -10.41 -4.50 10.45
C VAL A 74 -8.99 -4.56 10.99
N TYR A 75 -8.49 -5.78 11.20
CA TYR A 75 -7.17 -6.08 11.76
C TYR A 75 -6.46 -7.09 10.84
N PRO A 76 -5.93 -6.64 9.68
CA PRO A 76 -5.35 -7.54 8.71
C PRO A 76 -4.01 -8.10 9.19
N ASN A 77 -3.67 -9.29 8.71
CA ASN A 77 -2.35 -9.88 8.91
C ASN A 77 -1.28 -9.04 8.22
N ILE A 78 -1.59 -8.52 7.04
CA ILE A 78 -0.66 -7.69 6.27
C ILE A 78 -1.39 -6.60 5.50
N ALA A 79 -0.79 -5.41 5.44
CA ALA A 79 -1.25 -4.31 4.59
C ALA A 79 -0.11 -3.85 3.68
N PHE A 80 -0.41 -3.70 2.40
CA PHE A 80 0.50 -3.16 1.39
C PHE A 80 0.02 -1.77 0.98
N MET A 81 0.89 -0.77 1.18
CA MET A 81 0.65 0.62 0.80
C MET A 81 1.50 1.01 -0.40
N SER A 82 0.89 1.73 -1.35
CA SER A 82 1.57 2.38 -2.46
C SER A 82 1.73 3.87 -2.15
N CYS A 83 2.61 4.57 -2.85
CA CYS A 83 2.80 6.00 -2.64
C CYS A 83 2.82 6.82 -3.94
N ASN A 84 2.57 8.12 -3.79
CA ASN A 84 2.84 9.13 -4.82
C ASN A 84 4.25 9.69 -4.68
N SER A 85 4.67 9.97 -3.46
CA SER A 85 6.04 10.40 -3.15
C SER A 85 6.44 9.91 -1.78
N TRP A 86 7.73 9.65 -1.60
CA TRP A 86 8.25 9.18 -0.33
C TRP A 86 9.68 9.66 -0.10
N GLY A 87 10.09 9.74 1.16
CA GLY A 87 11.45 10.11 1.51
C GLY A 87 11.72 9.98 3.01
N VAL A 88 13.00 9.90 3.37
CA VAL A 88 13.39 9.71 4.78
C VAL A 88 12.89 10.84 5.68
N LYS A 89 12.93 12.08 5.19
CA LYS A 89 12.50 13.26 5.96
C LYS A 89 10.99 13.47 5.94
N THR A 90 10.36 13.23 4.80
CA THR A 90 8.94 13.56 4.55
C THR A 90 7.99 12.42 4.83
N GLY A 91 8.51 11.19 5.04
CA GLY A 91 7.67 10.00 5.10
C GLY A 91 7.00 9.71 3.76
N VAL A 92 5.83 9.09 3.80
CA VAL A 92 4.94 8.96 2.64
C VAL A 92 4.08 10.20 2.53
N THR A 93 3.96 10.76 1.33
CA THR A 93 3.12 11.92 1.04
C THR A 93 2.22 11.67 -0.18
N THR A 94 1.08 12.34 -0.24
CA THR A 94 0.10 12.22 -1.33
C THR A 94 -0.58 13.55 -1.66
N PRO A 95 -1.17 13.73 -2.87
CA PRO A 95 -1.68 15.04 -3.31
C PRO A 95 -2.95 15.51 -2.61
N THR A 96 -3.77 14.62 -2.04
CA THR A 96 -5.07 14.98 -1.45
C THR A 96 -5.23 14.47 -0.03
N GLU A 97 -5.95 15.21 0.79
CA GLU A 97 -6.26 14.84 2.18
C GLU A 97 -7.03 13.52 2.25
N ASP A 98 -8.00 13.31 1.34
CA ASP A 98 -8.77 12.07 1.25
C ASP A 98 -7.87 10.84 1.06
N LYS A 99 -6.87 10.92 0.17
CA LYS A 99 -5.89 9.84 -0.04
C LYS A 99 -5.01 9.64 1.19
N ALA A 100 -4.60 10.74 1.85
CA ALA A 100 -3.76 10.66 3.03
C ALA A 100 -4.48 9.96 4.18
N GLY A 101 -5.71 10.39 4.47
CA GLY A 101 -6.56 9.80 5.50
C GLY A 101 -6.86 8.33 5.23
N LEU A 102 -7.14 7.95 3.99
CA LEU A 102 -7.41 6.55 3.64
C LEU A 102 -6.16 5.67 3.82
N LYS A 103 -5.01 6.09 3.31
CA LYS A 103 -3.75 5.35 3.45
C LYS A 103 -3.32 5.20 4.91
N GLN A 104 -3.57 6.19 5.76
CA GLN A 104 -3.35 6.05 7.20
C GLN A 104 -4.16 4.88 7.79
N GLU A 105 -5.44 4.76 7.44
CA GLU A 105 -6.28 3.66 7.94
C GLU A 105 -5.88 2.29 7.37
N ILE A 106 -5.42 2.23 6.11
CA ILE A 106 -4.95 0.97 5.47
C ILE A 106 -3.91 0.25 6.33
N ILE A 107 -2.98 1.00 6.93
CA ILE A 107 -1.89 0.41 7.72
C ILE A 107 -2.09 0.52 9.23
N ALA A 108 -3.14 1.20 9.72
CA ALA A 108 -3.28 1.52 11.14
C ALA A 108 -3.24 0.25 12.02
N ASN A 109 -4.10 -0.71 11.68
CA ASN A 109 -4.35 -1.94 12.46
C ASN A 109 -3.66 -3.19 11.91
N ALA A 110 -2.84 -3.06 10.87
CA ALA A 110 -2.17 -4.19 10.26
C ALA A 110 -1.04 -4.73 11.15
N GLN A 111 -0.94 -6.06 11.28
CA GLN A 111 0.16 -6.70 12.03
C GLN A 111 1.50 -6.48 11.33
N ARG A 112 1.53 -6.59 10.00
CA ARG A 112 2.69 -6.26 9.15
C ARG A 112 2.33 -5.19 8.14
N LYS A 113 3.14 -4.14 8.07
CA LYS A 113 2.93 -2.94 7.24
C LYS A 113 4.04 -2.85 6.22
N VAL A 114 3.69 -2.93 4.94
CA VAL A 114 4.67 -2.96 3.84
C VAL A 114 4.44 -1.76 2.93
N LEU A 115 5.47 -0.96 2.71
CA LEU A 115 5.50 0.07 1.68
C LEU A 115 6.08 -0.54 0.40
N LEU A 116 5.34 -0.47 -0.70
CA LEU A 116 5.86 -0.74 -2.05
C LEU A 116 5.99 0.59 -2.80
N ALA A 117 7.22 0.98 -3.10
CA ALA A 117 7.50 2.29 -3.70
C ALA A 117 8.71 2.22 -4.63
N ASP A 118 8.53 2.58 -5.89
CA ASP A 118 9.66 2.74 -6.80
C ASP A 118 10.53 3.95 -6.42
N SER A 119 11.79 3.91 -6.85
CA SER A 119 12.81 4.92 -6.60
C SER A 119 12.54 6.23 -7.33
N SER A 120 11.75 6.22 -8.41
CA SER A 120 11.38 7.43 -9.15
C SER A 120 10.52 8.39 -8.32
N LYS A 121 9.85 7.87 -7.28
CA LYS A 121 9.05 8.64 -6.32
C LYS A 121 9.83 9.10 -5.09
N TYR A 122 11.12 8.75 -4.98
CA TYR A 122 11.95 9.07 -3.82
C TYR A 122 12.44 10.52 -3.85
N GLY A 123 12.40 11.20 -2.70
CA GLY A 123 12.93 12.55 -2.52
C GLY A 123 11.98 13.67 -2.98
N ALA A 124 10.94 13.34 -3.73
CA ALA A 124 9.82 14.23 -4.00
C ALA A 124 8.88 14.33 -2.77
N HIS A 125 8.00 15.33 -2.77
CA HIS A 125 6.94 15.45 -1.78
C HIS A 125 5.64 15.94 -2.43
N SER A 126 4.53 15.47 -1.87
CA SER A 126 3.18 15.96 -2.15
C SER A 126 2.65 16.79 -0.98
N LEU A 127 1.51 17.45 -1.17
CA LEU A 127 0.94 18.40 -0.22
C LEU A 127 0.60 17.80 1.17
N PHE A 128 0.10 16.56 1.22
CA PHE A 128 -0.36 15.94 2.46
C PHE A 128 0.58 14.83 2.91
N ASN A 129 1.03 14.90 4.16
CA ASN A 129 1.74 13.80 4.81
C ASN A 129 0.75 12.69 5.17
N VAL A 130 1.17 11.45 4.91
CA VAL A 130 0.43 10.23 5.29
C VAL A 130 0.98 9.72 6.62
N VAL A 131 2.22 9.24 6.62
CA VAL A 131 2.91 8.66 7.78
C VAL A 131 4.43 8.76 7.62
N PRO A 132 5.21 8.80 8.72
CA PRO A 132 6.65 8.60 8.67
C PRO A 132 7.00 7.15 8.31
N LEU A 133 8.20 6.92 7.74
CA LEU A 133 8.62 5.58 7.28
C LEU A 133 8.75 4.57 8.43
N GLU A 134 9.01 5.06 9.64
CA GLU A 134 9.10 4.26 10.86
C GLU A 134 7.77 3.58 11.25
N ARG A 135 6.66 3.91 10.58
CA ARG A 135 5.40 3.18 10.74
C ARG A 135 5.35 1.86 9.97
N PHE A 136 6.28 1.60 9.05
CA PHE A 136 6.33 0.36 8.29
C PHE A 136 7.22 -0.67 8.97
N ASN A 137 6.94 -1.96 8.71
CA ASN A 137 7.84 -3.06 9.03
C ASN A 137 8.83 -3.27 7.88
N ASP A 138 8.37 -3.07 6.64
CA ASP A 138 9.14 -3.30 5.43
C ASP A 138 8.96 -2.15 4.45
N VAL A 139 10.06 -1.75 3.80
CA VAL A 139 10.08 -0.85 2.65
C VAL A 139 10.72 -1.60 1.49
N ILE A 140 9.97 -1.77 0.41
CA ILE A 140 10.42 -2.44 -0.79
C ILE A 140 10.47 -1.43 -1.94
N THR A 141 11.64 -1.32 -2.56
CA THR A 141 11.90 -0.40 -3.66
C THR A 141 12.84 -1.04 -4.67
N ASP A 142 12.97 -0.43 -5.84
CA ASP A 142 13.87 -0.95 -6.87
C ASP A 142 15.34 -0.55 -6.63
N VAL A 143 16.25 -1.28 -7.27
CA VAL A 143 17.70 -1.08 -7.16
C VAL A 143 18.20 0.29 -7.64
N ASN A 144 17.39 1.08 -8.35
CA ASN A 144 17.78 2.41 -8.83
C ASN A 144 17.70 3.49 -7.73
N LEU A 145 17.28 3.13 -6.51
CA LEU A 145 17.34 4.06 -5.38
C LEU A 145 18.78 4.59 -5.18
N PRO A 146 19.01 5.90 -5.01
CA PRO A 146 20.35 6.46 -4.86
C PRO A 146 21.16 5.77 -3.75
N PRO A 147 22.45 5.45 -3.95
CA PRO A 147 23.25 4.73 -2.96
C PRO A 147 23.29 5.40 -1.58
N SER A 148 23.31 6.74 -1.54
CA SER A 148 23.23 7.50 -0.28
C SER A 148 21.92 7.25 0.47
N ALA A 149 20.79 7.21 -0.24
CA ALA A 149 19.49 6.90 0.32
C ALA A 149 19.40 5.43 0.79
N GLN A 150 20.00 4.49 0.05
CA GLN A 150 20.06 3.08 0.47
C GLN A 150 20.80 2.93 1.81
N VAL A 151 21.94 3.63 1.97
CA VAL A 151 22.70 3.61 3.23
C VAL A 151 21.90 4.21 4.38
N GLU A 152 21.24 5.36 4.15
CA GLU A 152 20.42 6.02 5.16
C GLU A 152 19.22 5.16 5.60
N LEU A 153 18.54 4.50 4.66
CA LEU A 153 17.37 3.67 4.93
C LEU A 153 17.74 2.35 5.63
N LYS A 154 18.88 1.73 5.31
CA LYS A 154 19.34 0.49 5.97
C LYS A 154 19.59 0.66 7.48
N GLY A 155 19.82 1.89 7.94
CA GLY A 155 19.99 2.19 9.37
C GLY A 155 18.69 2.39 10.16
N ARG A 156 17.52 2.18 9.54
CA ARG A 156 16.21 2.43 10.16
C ARG A 156 15.60 1.15 10.76
N ALA A 157 14.50 1.33 11.50
CA ALA A 157 13.84 0.25 12.23
C ALA A 157 13.03 -0.73 11.33
N PHE A 158 12.82 -0.38 10.06
CA PHE A 158 12.16 -1.24 9.07
C PHE A 158 13.19 -1.99 8.23
N ALA A 159 12.78 -3.13 7.67
CA ALA A 159 13.59 -3.86 6.69
C ALA A 159 13.53 -3.18 5.31
N LEU A 160 14.69 -2.83 4.75
CA LEU A 160 14.78 -2.36 3.36
C LEU A 160 15.07 -3.54 2.42
N THR A 161 14.20 -3.76 1.45
CA THR A 161 14.40 -4.74 0.36
C THR A 161 14.56 -4.00 -0.97
N LEU A 162 15.63 -4.32 -1.71
CA LEU A 162 15.87 -3.81 -3.06
C LEU A 162 15.53 -4.90 -4.08
N VAL A 163 14.75 -4.56 -5.10
CA VAL A 163 14.28 -5.50 -6.13
C VAL A 163 14.71 -5.02 -7.52
N GLN A 164 15.05 -5.93 -8.42
CA GLN A 164 15.26 -5.55 -9.82
C GLN A 164 13.89 -5.33 -10.49
N PRO A 165 13.68 -4.19 -11.17
CA PRO A 165 12.50 -4.02 -12.00
C PRO A 165 12.55 -5.04 -13.15
N GLU A 166 11.40 -5.65 -13.46
CA GLU A 166 11.23 -6.51 -14.64
C GLU A 166 11.27 -5.72 -15.94
#